data_AF-A0A938ICR9-F1
#
_entry.id   AF-A0A938ICR9-F1
#
_cell.length_a   1.000
_cell.length_b   1.000
_cell.length_c   1.000
_cell.angle_alpha   90.00
_cell.angle_beta   90.00
_cell.angle_gamma   90.00
#
_symmetry.space_group_name_H-M   'P 1'
#
loop_
_entity.id
_entity.type
_entity.pdbx_description
1 polymer ?
#
loop_
_entity_poly.entity_id
_entity_poly.type
_entity_poly.pdbx_seq_one_letter_code
_entity_poly.pdbx_strand_id
1 'polypeptide(L)' 'MSKVNKAKCLIIGAAGLSFLFSVYLWFLVDRDQGLFVGLWVPSILSFGGLLLTGRGSERE' A
#
# COMPACT_ATOMS: atom_id res chain seq x y z
N MET A 1 14.19 19.24 3.15
CA MET A 1 13.66 18.50 1.98
C MET A 1 12.85 17.29 2.46
N SER A 2 11.53 17.51 2.60
CA SER A 2 10.47 16.52 2.38
C SER A 2 10.36 15.23 3.24
N LYS A 3 10.08 15.36 4.55
CA LYS A 3 9.57 14.22 5.38
C LYS A 3 8.35 13.53 4.74
N VAL A 4 7.49 14.31 4.09
CA VAL A 4 6.31 13.80 3.36
C VAL A 4 6.72 12.95 2.16
N ASN A 5 7.77 13.31 1.42
CA ASN A 5 8.22 12.51 0.27
C ASN A 5 8.81 11.15 0.70
N LYS A 6 9.49 11.09 1.85
CA LYS A 6 9.95 9.80 2.40
C LYS A 6 8.77 8.88 2.77
N ALA A 7 7.74 9.43 3.42
CA ALA A 7 6.54 8.67 3.75
C ALA A 7 5.77 8.22 2.49
N LYS A 8 5.62 9.10 1.49
CA LYS A 8 5.01 8.75 0.18
C LYS A 8 5.76 7.61 -0.50
N CYS A 9 7.09 7.67 -0.56
CA CYS A 9 7.90 6.59 -1.14
C CYS A 9 7.73 5.27 -0.39
N LEU A 10 7.66 5.29 0.95
CA LEU A 10 7.43 4.08 1.74
C LEU A 10 6.04 3.48 1.50
N ILE A 11 4.98 4.30 1.44
CA ILE A 11 3.61 3.85 1.15
C ILE A 11 3.52 3.24 -0.25
N ILE A 12 4.07 3.92 -1.27
CA ILE A 12 4.05 3.43 -2.67
C ILE A 12 4.90 2.16 -2.81
N GLY A 13 6.07 2.13 -2.16
CA GLY A 13 6.93 0.94 -2.12
C GLY A 13 6.24 -0.26 -1.46
N ALA A 14 5.56 -0.04 -0.33
CA ALA A 14 4.80 -1.08 0.35
C ALA A 14 3.61 -1.59 -0.49
N ALA A 15 2.89 -0.70 -1.17
CA ALA A 15 1.81 -1.08 -2.09
C ALA A 15 2.32 -1.92 -3.27
N GLY A 16 3.44 -1.52 -3.87
CA GLY A 16 4.10 -2.28 -4.94
C GLY A 16 4.59 -3.65 -4.46
N LEU A 17 5.17 -3.73 -3.26
CA LEU A 17 5.61 -4.99 -2.66
C LEU A 17 4.42 -5.94 -2.37
N SER A 18 3.30 -5.41 -1.87
CA SER A 18 2.08 -6.19 -1.64
C SER A 18 1.47 -6.70 -2.95
N PHE A 19 1.58 -5.93 -4.03
CA PHE A 19 1.16 -6.37 -5.36
C PHE A 19 2.05 -7.50 -5.90
N LEU A 20 3.39 -7.37 -5.78
CA LEU A 20 4.33 -8.43 -6.14
C LEU A 20 4.07 -9.71 -5.33
N PHE A 21 3.76 -9.58 -4.04
CA PHE A 21 3.47 -10.71 -3.17
C PHE A 21 2.16 -11.42 -3.57
N SER A 22 1.14 -10.67 -4.00
CA SER A 22 -0.11 -11.24 -4.53
C SER A 22 0.13 -12.04 -5.82
N VAL A 23 0.91 -11.48 -6.76
CA VAL A 23 1.28 -12.18 -8.00
C VAL A 23 2.17 -13.40 -7.70
N TYR A 24 3.13 -13.28 -6.77
CA TYR A 24 4.02 -14.37 -6.41
C TYR A 24 3.26 -15.56 -5.82
N LEU A 25 2.33 -15.32 -4.88
CA LEU A 25 1.48 -16.39 -4.33
C LEU A 25 0.50 -16.97 -5.34
N TRP A 26 -0.04 -16.15 -6.24
CA TRP A 26 -0.94 -16.62 -7.31
C TRP A 26 -0.28 -17.64 -8.23
N PHE A 27 1.02 -17.49 -8.49
CA PHE A 27 1.78 -18.41 -9.33
C PHE A 27 2.43 -19.58 -8.56
N LEU A 28 2.73 -19.44 -7.27
CA LEU A 28 3.44 -20.48 -6.49
C LEU A 28 2.56 -21.37 -5.61
N VAL A 29 1.39 -20.90 -5.14
CA VAL A 29 0.61 -21.60 -4.10
C VAL A 29 -0.79 -21.96 -4.56
N ASP A 30 -1.76 -21.05 -4.46
CA ASP A 30 -3.17 -21.35 -4.67
C ASP A 30 -3.99 -20.05 -4.80
N ARG A 31 -5.04 -20.04 -5.64
CA ARG A 31 -5.75 -18.82 -6.05
C ARG A 31 -6.38 -18.06 -4.87
N ASP A 32 -6.81 -18.77 -3.84
CA ASP A 32 -7.43 -18.20 -2.64
C ASP A 32 -6.47 -17.32 -1.82
N GLN A 33 -5.19 -17.72 -1.70
CA GLN A 33 -4.20 -16.92 -0.97
C GLN A 33 -3.75 -15.69 -1.75
N GLY A 34 -3.69 -15.80 -3.09
CA GLY A 34 -3.42 -14.65 -3.97
C GLY A 34 -4.50 -13.56 -3.85
N LEU A 35 -5.77 -13.95 -3.68
CA LEU A 35 -6.90 -13.04 -3.50
C LEU A 35 -6.81 -12.27 -2.16
N PHE A 36 -6.45 -12.96 -1.07
CA PHE A 36 -6.32 -12.36 0.25
C PHE A 36 -5.21 -11.29 0.31
N VAL A 37 -4.07 -11.56 -0.34
CA VAL A 37 -2.95 -10.61 -0.44
C VAL A 37 -3.27 -9.47 -1.42
N GLY A 38 -4.01 -9.77 -2.49
CA GLY A 38 -4.50 -8.75 -3.44
C GLY A 38 -5.45 -7.74 -2.80
N LEU A 39 -6.27 -8.18 -1.84
CA LEU A 39 -7.21 -7.32 -1.09
C LEU A 39 -6.50 -6.37 -0.10
N TRP A 40 -5.27 -6.69 0.30
CA TRP A 40 -4.46 -5.80 1.12
C TRP A 40 -3.92 -4.60 0.33
N VAL A 41 -3.72 -4.71 -0.98
CA VAL A 41 -3.26 -3.59 -1.84
C VAL A 41 -4.16 -2.35 -1.76
N PRO A 42 -5.49 -2.43 -2.00
CA PRO A 42 -6.38 -1.28 -1.86
C PRO A 42 -6.51 -0.81 -0.40
N SER A 43 -6.29 -1.70 0.57
CA SER A 43 -6.27 -1.35 2.01
C SER A 43 -5.05 -0.50 2.38
N ILE A 44 -3.85 -0.88 1.88
CA ILE A 44 -2.60 -0.11 2.04
C ILE A 44 -2.69 1.24 1.32
N LEU A 45 -3.31 1.27 0.14
CA LEU A 45 -3.51 2.52 -0.61
C LEU A 45 -4.50 3.46 0.12
N SER A 46 -5.60 2.91 0.67
CA SER A 46 -6.56 3.68 1.49
C SER A 46 -5.93 4.18 2.78
N PHE A 47 -5.13 3.35 3.46
CA PHE A 47 -4.43 3.73 4.69
C PHE A 47 -3.36 4.79 4.42
N GLY A 48 -2.58 4.62 3.35
CA GLY A 48 -1.63 5.61 2.89
C GLY A 48 -2.29 6.92 2.48
N GLY A 49 -3.38 6.84 1.73
CA GLY A 49 -4.24 7.97 1.39
C GLY A 49 -4.72 8.70 2.64
N LEU A 50 -5.26 7.98 3.64
CA LEU A 50 -5.73 8.54 4.91
C LEU A 50 -4.60 9.21 5.71
N LEU A 51 -3.44 8.58 5.85
CA LEU A 51 -2.29 9.16 6.55
C LEU A 51 -1.72 10.40 5.86
N LEU A 52 -1.78 10.44 4.52
CA LEU A 52 -1.35 11.59 3.72
C LEU A 52 -2.39 12.71 3.68
N THR A 53 -3.67 12.36 3.59
CA THR A 53 -4.83 13.27 3.67
C THR A 53 -4.96 13.89 5.06
N GLY A 54 -4.76 13.10 6.13
CA GLY A 54 -4.85 13.57 7.51
C GLY A 54 -3.79 14.59 7.90
N ARG A 55 -2.71 14.72 7.13
CA ARG A 55 -1.69 15.77 7.32
C ARG A 55 -1.98 17.07 6.55
N GLY A 56 -3.07 17.13 5.78
CA GLY A 56 -3.53 18.33 5.08
C GLY A 56 -4.51 19.19 5.89
N SER A 57 -5.07 18.65 6.99
CA SER A 57 -6.10 19.32 7.80
C SER A 57 -5.57 19.83 9.14
N GLU A 58 -4.33 20.33 9.17
CA GLU A 58 -3.78 21.03 10.35
C GLU A 58 -2.93 22.21 9.90
N ARG A 59 -3.49 23.01 9.00
CA ARG A 59 -3.08 24.39 8.66
C ARG A 59 -4.28 25.19 8.18
N GLU A 60 -5.29 25.29 9.04
CA GLU A 60 -6.15 26.47 9.10
C GLU A 60 -5.94 27.14 10.46
#